data_AF-A0A5J4NLT9-F1
#
_entry.id   AF-A0A5J4NLT9-F1
#
_cell.length_a   1.000
_cell.length_b   1.000
_cell.length_c   1.000
_cell.angle_alpha   90.00
_cell.angle_beta   90.00
_cell.angle_gamma   90.00
#
_symmetry.space_group_name_H-M   'P 1'
#
loop_
_entity.id
_entity.type
_entity.pdbx_description
1 polymer ?
#
loop_
_entity_poly.entity_id
_entity_poly.type
_entity_poly.pdbx_seq_one_letter_code
_entity_poly.pdbx_strand_id
1 'polypeptide(L)'
;MDTVDRIWKSVKGTFIRKTKILKTPMLLATAREHFNCSTLDGVDLENQGNGLTAAMHFEKRLVMNELMSGSILRRAVVSKLTLAFFYDSGWYDVDMSQAEPLTWGRNLGCDFVLKSCYEHIETHKHGYSSASCSTNLTNSVNFNGDVMNPYFISSGMNATILPWCNEVTLSSRCLSDENALGFCDLNNLHFNLEPQFQYFSKLDNVPDNQLSSYGGRDVLADYCPMETVSLFHILRQPVSRFDLE
;
A
#
# COMPACT_ATOMS: atom_id res chain seq x y z
N MET A 1 -6.28 8.98 22.13
CA MET A 1 -6.44 7.75 21.34
C MET A 1 -7.84 7.26 21.60
N ASP A 2 -8.57 7.00 20.54
CA ASP A 2 -9.95 6.56 20.61
C ASP A 2 -10.07 5.18 19.99
N THR A 3 -11.16 4.48 20.26
CA THR A 3 -11.50 3.23 19.58
C THR A 3 -12.79 3.45 18.80
N VAL A 4 -12.76 3.10 17.52
CA VAL A 4 -13.89 3.23 16.59
C VAL A 4 -14.23 1.89 15.98
N ASP A 5 -15.47 1.76 15.53
CA ASP A 5 -15.97 0.55 14.89
C ASP A 5 -15.81 0.70 13.38
N ARG A 6 -14.95 -0.13 12.79
CA ARG A 6 -14.80 -0.25 11.33
C ARG A 6 -15.65 -1.41 10.84
N ILE A 7 -16.49 -1.15 9.83
CA ILE A 7 -17.21 -2.20 9.12
C ILE A 7 -16.21 -2.87 8.18
N TRP A 8 -16.07 -4.19 8.30
CA TRP A 8 -15.12 -4.98 7.53
C TRP A 8 -15.83 -6.10 6.80
N LYS A 9 -15.84 -6.07 5.46
CA LYS A 9 -16.45 -7.15 4.67
C LYS A 9 -15.41 -8.13 4.15
N SER A 10 -15.81 -9.39 4.07
CA SER A 10 -15.06 -10.45 3.44
C SER A 10 -16.05 -11.34 2.66
N VAL A 11 -15.56 -12.38 1.98
CA VAL A 11 -16.46 -13.33 1.30
C VAL A 11 -17.28 -14.17 2.27
N LYS A 12 -16.93 -14.16 3.57
CA LYS A 12 -17.65 -14.88 4.62
C LYS A 12 -18.68 -14.02 5.36
N GLY A 13 -18.75 -12.72 5.08
CA GLY A 13 -19.77 -11.85 5.64
C GLY A 13 -19.25 -10.47 6.02
N THR A 14 -19.96 -9.82 6.93
CA THR A 14 -19.60 -8.50 7.47
C THR A 14 -19.24 -8.63 8.94
N PHE A 15 -18.13 -8.03 9.31
CA PHE A 15 -17.53 -8.07 10.64
C PHE A 15 -17.40 -6.63 11.16
N ILE A 16 -17.40 -6.46 12.48
CA ILE A 16 -17.11 -5.18 13.12
C ILE A 16 -15.73 -5.30 13.76
N ARG A 17 -14.78 -4.47 13.31
CA ARG A 17 -13.43 -4.41 13.87
C ARG A 17 -13.32 -3.21 14.80
N LYS A 18 -12.88 -3.44 16.03
CA LYS A 18 -12.55 -2.37 16.97
C LYS A 18 -11.15 -1.86 16.63
N THR A 19 -11.06 -0.67 16.06
CA THR A 19 -9.80 -0.09 15.60
C THR A 19 -9.42 1.08 16.48
N LYS A 20 -8.18 1.09 16.97
CA LYS A 20 -7.63 2.26 17.67
C LYS A 20 -7.19 3.29 16.64
N ILE A 21 -7.49 4.55 16.92
CA ILE A 21 -7.16 5.65 16.01
C ILE A 21 -6.39 6.75 16.72
N LEU A 22 -5.52 7.40 15.94
CA LEU A 22 -4.82 8.63 16.32
C LEU A 22 -5.36 9.79 15.49
N LYS A 23 -5.79 10.86 16.18
CA LYS A 23 -6.54 11.97 15.59
C LYS A 23 -6.01 13.34 16.00
N THR A 24 -4.69 13.47 16.13
CA THR A 24 -4.06 14.76 16.41
C THR A 24 -4.22 15.70 15.20
N PRO A 25 -4.26 17.04 15.40
CA PRO A 25 -4.73 17.96 14.38
C PRO A 25 -3.96 17.92 13.06
N MET A 26 -2.62 18.02 13.09
CA MET A 26 -1.79 18.03 11.88
C MET A 26 -1.77 16.64 11.22
N LEU A 27 -1.70 15.58 12.02
CA LEU A 27 -1.71 14.21 11.51
C LEU A 27 -3.01 13.90 10.75
N LEU A 28 -4.17 14.23 11.34
CA LEU A 28 -5.46 13.97 10.72
C LEU A 28 -5.65 14.82 9.45
N ALA A 29 -5.23 16.09 9.46
CA ALA A 29 -5.27 16.93 8.27
C ALA A 29 -4.40 16.35 7.14
N THR A 30 -3.18 15.95 7.47
CA THR A 30 -2.24 15.33 6.51
C THR A 30 -2.77 14.02 5.96
N ALA A 31 -3.38 13.18 6.81
CA ALA A 31 -3.95 11.91 6.37
C ALA A 31 -5.15 12.10 5.44
N ARG A 32 -6.03 13.07 5.74
CA ARG A 32 -7.17 13.43 4.87
C ARG A 32 -6.70 13.91 3.50
N GLU A 33 -5.65 14.73 3.46
CA GLU A 33 -5.02 15.19 2.22
C GLU A 33 -4.39 14.02 1.46
N HIS A 34 -3.54 13.22 2.13
CA HIS A 34 -2.82 12.11 1.52
C HIS A 34 -3.78 11.08 0.89
N PHE A 35 -4.74 10.58 1.65
CA PHE A 35 -5.69 9.58 1.16
C PHE A 35 -6.82 10.19 0.32
N ASN A 36 -6.95 11.51 0.24
CA ASN A 36 -8.12 12.20 -0.33
C ASN A 36 -9.45 11.73 0.28
N CYS A 37 -9.50 11.67 1.62
CA CYS A 37 -10.70 11.24 2.36
C CYS A 37 -11.07 12.28 3.42
N SER A 38 -11.95 13.22 3.08
CA SER A 38 -12.36 14.31 3.99
C SER A 38 -13.11 13.84 5.24
N THR A 39 -13.78 12.68 5.17
CA THR A 39 -14.55 12.10 6.29
C THR A 39 -13.72 11.22 7.21
N LEU A 40 -12.41 11.08 6.98
CA LEU A 40 -11.53 10.31 7.86
C LEU A 40 -11.58 10.88 9.28
N ASP A 41 -11.76 10.02 10.27
CA ASP A 41 -11.96 10.34 11.69
C ASP A 41 -10.70 10.13 12.54
N GLY A 42 -9.68 9.50 11.97
CA GLY A 42 -8.36 9.28 12.57
C GLY A 42 -7.49 8.42 11.66
N VAL A 43 -6.18 8.39 11.93
CA VAL A 43 -5.26 7.42 11.33
C VAL A 43 -5.38 6.13 12.14
N ASP A 44 -5.72 5.03 11.46
CA ASP A 44 -5.83 3.72 12.08
C ASP A 44 -4.45 3.26 12.57
N LEU A 45 -4.43 2.70 13.78
CA LEU A 45 -3.24 2.12 14.39
C LEU A 45 -3.30 0.61 14.24
N GLU A 46 -2.10 0.04 14.08
CA GLU A 46 -1.89 -1.39 13.92
C GLU A 46 -2.65 -2.20 14.98
N ASN A 47 -3.39 -3.20 14.52
CA ASN A 47 -4.22 -4.03 15.40
C ASN A 47 -3.81 -5.50 15.39
N GLN A 48 -2.85 -5.87 14.54
CA GLN A 48 -2.21 -7.19 14.54
C GLN A 48 -0.86 -7.15 15.26
N GLY A 49 -0.34 -8.34 15.60
CA GLY A 49 0.92 -8.51 16.32
C GLY A 49 0.80 -8.51 17.85
N ASN A 50 1.94 -8.53 18.54
CA ASN A 50 1.99 -8.54 20.01
C ASN A 50 1.93 -7.10 20.58
N GLY A 51 1.92 -6.96 21.91
CA GLY A 51 1.75 -5.67 22.59
C GLY A 51 2.79 -4.58 22.30
N LEU A 52 3.87 -4.88 21.54
CA LEU A 52 4.85 -3.89 21.06
C LEU A 52 4.58 -3.41 19.63
N THR A 53 3.75 -4.13 18.88
CA THR A 53 3.38 -3.78 17.49
C THR A 53 2.02 -3.09 17.47
N ALA A 54 1.03 -3.71 18.12
CA ALA A 54 -0.33 -3.20 18.16
C ALA A 54 -0.41 -1.86 18.91
N ALA A 55 -1.11 -0.89 18.32
CA ALA A 55 -1.40 0.45 18.85
C ALA A 55 -0.21 1.43 18.95
N MET A 56 1.00 1.04 18.54
CA MET A 56 2.18 1.94 18.51
C MET A 56 2.60 2.34 17.09
N HIS A 57 2.12 1.61 16.10
CA HIS A 57 2.42 1.82 14.69
C HIS A 57 1.16 2.24 13.95
N PHE A 58 1.32 2.94 12.83
CA PHE A 58 0.25 3.11 11.85
C PHE A 58 -0.08 1.76 11.21
N GLU A 59 -1.37 1.55 10.96
CA GLU A 59 -1.90 0.35 10.31
C GLU A 59 -1.17 0.07 8.99
N LYS A 60 -0.41 -1.04 8.94
CA LYS A 60 0.47 -1.32 7.80
C LYS A 60 -0.31 -1.38 6.50
N ARG A 61 -1.54 -1.91 6.51
CA ARG A 61 -2.41 -1.93 5.33
C ARG A 61 -2.53 -0.54 4.68
N LEU A 62 -2.60 0.52 5.49
CA LEU A 62 -2.83 1.89 5.01
C LEU A 62 -1.56 2.62 4.59
N VAL A 63 -0.40 2.26 5.14
CA VAL A 63 0.83 3.07 4.99
C VAL A 63 2.03 2.28 4.44
N MET A 64 1.94 0.95 4.35
CA MET A 64 2.93 0.03 3.79
C MET A 64 4.37 0.20 4.28
N ASN A 65 5.17 1.05 3.61
CA ASN A 65 6.61 1.27 3.86
C ASN A 65 6.89 2.59 4.61
N GLU A 66 5.86 3.24 5.13
CA GLU A 66 5.99 4.40 6.01
C GLU A 66 6.80 4.05 7.28
N LEU A 67 7.60 5.00 7.78
CA LEU A 67 8.52 4.79 8.90
C LEU A 67 7.84 4.19 10.14
N MET A 68 6.62 4.62 10.43
CA MET A 68 5.86 4.21 11.61
C MET A 68 4.92 3.03 11.33
N SER A 69 5.09 2.33 10.22
CA SER A 69 4.42 1.05 9.95
C SER A 69 4.94 -0.06 10.87
N GLY A 70 4.08 -1.00 11.28
CA GLY A 70 4.45 -2.10 12.20
C GLY A 70 5.49 -3.09 11.66
N SER A 71 5.70 -3.08 10.34
CA SER A 71 6.84 -3.69 9.67
C SER A 71 7.19 -2.90 8.41
N ILE A 72 8.44 -2.97 7.98
CA ILE A 72 8.93 -2.32 6.76
C ILE A 72 9.44 -3.41 5.83
N LEU A 73 8.91 -3.46 4.60
CA LEU A 73 9.29 -4.50 3.64
C LEU A 73 10.60 -4.15 2.92
N ARG A 74 10.87 -2.85 2.76
CA ARG A 74 12.00 -2.35 1.97
C ARG A 74 12.71 -1.19 2.67
N ARG A 75 12.43 0.02 2.21
CA ARG A 75 12.97 1.28 2.68
C ARG A 75 11.87 1.97 3.47
N ALA A 76 12.20 2.39 4.68
CA ALA A 76 11.35 3.27 5.46
C ALA A 76 11.21 4.61 4.74
N VAL A 77 9.97 5.08 4.53
CA VAL A 77 9.66 6.41 4.01
C VAL A 77 9.31 7.31 5.18
N VAL A 78 10.11 8.35 5.41
CA VAL A 78 9.76 9.38 6.41
C VAL A 78 8.75 10.33 5.78
N SER A 79 7.47 9.95 5.83
CA SER A 79 6.41 10.68 5.14
C SER A 79 5.94 11.89 5.93
N LYS A 80 5.11 12.73 5.29
CA LYS A 80 4.39 13.80 5.97
C LYS A 80 3.54 13.30 7.15
N LEU A 81 3.09 12.04 7.16
CA LEU A 81 2.31 11.48 8.27
C LEU A 81 3.17 11.38 9.54
N THR A 82 4.37 10.79 9.45
CA THR A 82 5.31 10.75 10.57
C THR A 82 5.70 12.14 11.04
N LEU A 83 6.03 13.05 10.10
CA LEU A 83 6.41 14.41 10.47
C LEU A 83 5.26 15.17 11.13
N ALA A 84 4.02 14.98 10.66
CA ALA A 84 2.83 15.55 11.28
C ALA A 84 2.59 15.01 12.70
N PHE A 85 2.82 13.72 12.93
CA PHE A 85 2.79 13.14 14.27
C PHE A 85 3.85 13.77 15.20
N PHE A 86 5.09 13.90 14.73
CA PHE A 86 6.15 14.54 15.52
C PHE A 86 5.87 16.01 15.78
N TYR A 87 5.30 16.73 14.82
CA TYR A 87 4.87 18.11 15.00
C TYR A 87 3.81 18.22 16.10
N ASP A 88 2.74 17.40 16.01
CA ASP A 88 1.66 17.39 16.99
C ASP A 88 2.11 16.94 18.39
N SER A 89 3.21 16.18 18.51
CA SER A 89 3.77 15.75 19.79
C SER A 89 4.35 16.91 20.63
N GLY A 90 4.79 17.99 19.96
CA GLY A 90 5.45 19.13 20.59
C GLY A 90 6.88 18.86 21.09
N TRP A 91 7.46 17.69 20.81
CA TRP A 91 8.82 17.34 21.24
C TRP A 91 9.91 17.70 20.22
N TYR A 92 9.51 18.02 19.00
CA TYR A 92 10.42 18.23 17.88
C TYR A 92 10.09 19.55 17.17
N ASP A 93 11.13 20.21 16.67
CA ASP A 93 10.97 21.22 15.63
C ASP A 93 11.01 20.49 14.27
N VAL A 94 9.93 20.60 13.50
CA VAL A 94 9.69 19.75 12.33
C VAL A 94 9.67 20.59 11.07
N ASP A 95 10.63 20.32 10.18
CA ASP A 95 10.62 20.85 8.82
C ASP A 95 9.88 19.90 7.87
N MET A 96 8.64 20.26 7.53
CA MET A 96 7.78 19.49 6.63
C MET A 96 8.33 19.37 5.20
N SER A 97 9.27 20.23 4.81
CA SER A 97 9.90 20.16 3.48
C SER A 97 10.83 18.95 3.32
N GLN A 98 11.24 18.33 4.43
CA GLN A 98 12.06 17.12 4.43
C GLN A 98 11.24 15.84 4.26
N ALA A 99 9.92 15.93 4.18
CA ALA A 99 9.06 14.76 3.99
C ALA A 99 9.35 14.05 2.67
N GLU A 100 9.59 12.76 2.74
CA GLU A 100 9.66 11.91 1.56
C GLU A 100 8.25 11.65 0.98
N PRO A 101 8.13 11.53 -0.35
CA PRO A 101 6.85 11.22 -0.96
C PRO A 101 6.41 9.80 -0.60
N LEU A 102 5.24 9.67 0.04
CA LEU A 102 4.53 8.42 0.18
C LEU A 102 3.55 8.30 -1.00
N THR A 103 3.73 7.27 -1.82
CA THR A 103 2.91 6.93 -3.00
C THR A 103 1.72 6.07 -2.57
N TRP A 104 1.98 5.05 -1.75
CA TRP A 104 0.96 4.12 -1.25
C TRP A 104 -0.24 4.82 -0.62
N GLY A 105 -1.44 4.47 -1.08
CA GLY A 105 -2.70 5.03 -0.58
C GLY A 105 -3.03 6.45 -1.08
N ARG A 106 -2.11 7.13 -1.78
CA ARG A 106 -2.29 8.54 -2.16
C ARG A 106 -3.48 8.70 -3.11
N ASN A 107 -4.39 9.60 -2.77
CA ASN A 107 -5.60 9.93 -3.55
C ASN A 107 -6.58 8.75 -3.80
N LEU A 108 -6.50 7.65 -3.05
CA LEU A 108 -7.36 6.49 -3.25
C LEU A 108 -8.75 6.59 -2.61
N GLY A 109 -9.01 7.68 -1.90
CA GLY A 109 -10.30 8.00 -1.32
C GLY A 109 -10.64 7.19 -0.07
N CYS A 110 -11.83 7.47 0.47
CA CYS A 110 -12.30 6.84 1.69
C CYS A 110 -12.53 5.34 1.57
N ASP A 111 -12.79 4.84 0.37
CA ASP A 111 -12.99 3.40 0.13
C ASP A 111 -11.71 2.60 0.39
N PHE A 112 -10.54 3.16 0.09
CA PHE A 112 -9.26 2.52 0.45
C PHE A 112 -9.05 2.48 1.97
N VAL A 113 -9.36 3.58 2.65
CA VAL A 113 -9.05 3.72 4.09
C VAL A 113 -10.05 2.96 4.95
N LEU A 114 -11.35 3.15 4.70
CA LEU A 114 -12.43 2.74 5.60
C LEU A 114 -13.04 1.38 5.27
N LYS A 115 -12.84 0.85 4.06
CA LYS A 115 -13.35 -0.48 3.66
C LYS A 115 -12.23 -1.52 3.70
N SER A 116 -12.62 -2.79 3.65
CA SER A 116 -11.67 -3.88 3.53
C SER A 116 -10.99 -3.92 2.16
N CYS A 117 -9.82 -4.55 2.07
CA CYS A 117 -9.18 -4.81 0.79
C CYS A 117 -10.04 -5.70 -0.13
N TYR A 118 -10.89 -6.57 0.43
CA TYR A 118 -11.90 -7.28 -0.35
C TYR A 118 -12.83 -6.33 -1.10
N GLU A 119 -13.45 -5.36 -0.41
CA GLU A 119 -14.34 -4.39 -1.06
C GLU A 119 -13.61 -3.55 -2.12
N HIS A 120 -12.35 -3.20 -1.85
CA HIS A 120 -11.52 -2.49 -2.81
C HIS A 120 -11.19 -3.35 -4.04
N ILE A 121 -10.81 -4.62 -3.86
CA ILE A 121 -10.55 -5.57 -4.95
C ILE A 121 -11.81 -5.76 -5.79
N GLU A 122 -12.97 -5.96 -5.17
CA GLU A 122 -14.25 -6.15 -5.85
C GLU A 122 -14.64 -4.95 -6.73
N THR A 123 -14.40 -3.74 -6.25
CA THR A 123 -14.71 -2.49 -6.98
C THR A 123 -13.72 -2.22 -8.12
N HIS A 124 -12.51 -2.78 -8.07
CA HIS A 124 -11.44 -2.53 -9.04
C HIS A 124 -11.03 -3.76 -9.86
N LYS A 125 -11.85 -4.83 -9.89
CA LYS A 125 -11.57 -6.11 -10.59
C LYS A 125 -11.06 -5.97 -12.03
N HIS A 126 -11.50 -4.94 -12.75
CA HIS A 126 -11.11 -4.69 -14.13
C HIS A 126 -9.95 -3.68 -14.29
N GLY A 127 -9.58 -2.97 -13.23
CA GLY A 127 -8.44 -2.05 -13.21
C GLY A 127 -7.09 -2.76 -13.13
N TYR A 128 -7.08 -4.01 -12.67
CA TYR A 128 -5.89 -4.86 -12.55
C TYR A 128 -5.34 -5.40 -13.87
N SER A 129 -5.81 -4.91 -15.02
CA SER A 129 -5.23 -5.28 -16.32
C SER A 129 -3.76 -4.92 -16.30
N SER A 130 -2.90 -5.94 -16.32
CA SER A 130 -1.45 -5.83 -16.24
C SER A 130 -0.95 -4.76 -17.21
N ALA A 131 -0.55 -3.60 -16.68
CA ALA A 131 0.23 -2.66 -17.46
C ALA A 131 1.47 -3.41 -17.95
N SER A 132 1.61 -3.54 -19.27
CA SER A 132 2.75 -4.23 -19.86
C SER A 132 4.00 -3.40 -19.62
N CYS A 133 4.96 -3.95 -18.89
CA CYS A 133 6.26 -3.33 -18.75
C CYS A 133 7.01 -3.40 -20.07
N SER A 134 7.13 -2.26 -20.77
CA SER A 134 8.18 -2.14 -21.78
C SER A 134 9.47 -1.79 -21.06
N THR A 135 10.33 -2.79 -20.87
CA THR A 135 11.75 -2.52 -20.65
C THR A 135 12.33 -2.23 -22.02
N ASN A 136 12.51 -0.96 -22.39
CA ASN A 136 13.42 -0.63 -23.49
C ASN A 136 14.84 -0.96 -23.01
N LEU A 137 15.21 -2.24 -23.06
CA LEU A 137 16.57 -2.75 -22.84
C LEU A 137 17.49 -2.42 -24.03
N THR A 138 17.01 -1.70 -25.04
CA THR A 138 17.88 -1.08 -26.03
C THR A 138 18.55 0.11 -25.37
N ASN A 139 19.86 -0.02 -25.11
CA ASN A 139 20.79 1.09 -24.85
C ASN A 139 20.47 2.26 -25.78
N SER A 140 19.63 3.18 -25.33
CA SER A 140 19.28 4.38 -26.07
C SER A 140 20.30 5.40 -25.61
N VAL A 141 21.34 5.55 -26.42
CA VAL A 141 22.33 6.61 -26.25
C VAL A 141 21.64 7.89 -26.71
N ASN A 142 21.63 8.93 -25.87
CA ASN A 142 21.19 10.25 -26.35
C ASN A 142 22.18 10.78 -27.41
N PHE A 143 21.78 11.81 -28.15
CA PHE A 143 22.66 12.53 -29.10
C PHE A 143 23.99 13.00 -28.49
N ASN A 144 24.11 13.02 -27.15
CA ASN A 144 25.31 13.40 -26.39
C ASN A 144 26.16 12.21 -25.89
N GLY A 145 25.81 10.96 -26.18
CA GLY A 145 26.63 9.81 -25.75
C GLY A 145 26.31 9.24 -24.36
N ASP A 146 25.38 9.84 -23.62
CA ASP A 146 25.00 9.37 -22.28
C ASP A 146 24.13 8.12 -22.33
N VAL A 147 24.45 7.13 -21.48
CA VAL A 147 23.64 5.93 -21.27
C VAL A 147 22.36 6.34 -20.55
N MET A 148 21.20 6.24 -21.21
CA MET A 148 19.92 6.44 -20.54
C MET A 148 19.67 5.32 -19.54
N ASN A 149 19.46 5.68 -18.28
CA ASN A 149 18.92 4.78 -17.27
C ASN A 149 17.53 4.32 -17.74
N PRO A 150 17.19 3.03 -17.73
CA PRO A 150 15.89 2.57 -18.20
C PRO A 150 14.77 3.34 -17.47
N TYR A 151 14.02 4.13 -18.22
CA TYR A 151 12.79 4.78 -17.76
C TYR A 151 11.64 3.85 -18.12
N PHE A 152 10.82 3.49 -17.13
CA PHE A 152 9.59 2.75 -17.38
C PHE A 152 8.58 3.71 -18.03
N ILE A 153 8.37 3.57 -19.34
CA ILE A 153 7.34 4.32 -20.04
C ILE A 153 6.02 3.61 -19.77
N SER A 154 5.25 4.11 -18.79
CA SER A 154 3.81 3.84 -18.77
C SER A 154 3.20 4.69 -19.90
N SER A 155 2.98 4.05 -21.05
CA SER A 155 2.39 4.72 -22.20
C SER A 155 0.94 5.09 -21.88
N GLY A 156 0.69 6.34 -21.47
CA GLY A 156 -0.59 7.01 -21.66
C GLY A 156 -1.79 6.55 -20.82
N MET A 157 -1.59 6.07 -19.59
CA MET A 157 -2.70 5.92 -18.63
C MET A 157 -2.47 6.84 -17.44
N ASN A 158 -3.50 7.59 -17.03
CA ASN A 158 -3.58 8.15 -15.68
C ASN A 158 -3.44 6.98 -14.70
N ALA A 159 -2.21 6.72 -14.25
CA ALA A 159 -1.88 5.53 -13.51
C ALA A 159 -2.60 5.57 -12.15
N THR A 160 -3.69 4.83 -12.05
CA THR A 160 -4.42 4.66 -10.81
C THR A 160 -3.61 3.70 -9.95
N ILE A 161 -3.24 4.13 -8.74
CA ILE A 161 -2.53 3.25 -7.79
C ILE A 161 -3.50 2.12 -7.43
N LEU A 162 -3.04 0.88 -7.55
CA LEU A 162 -3.83 -0.29 -7.21
C LEU A 162 -3.08 -1.09 -6.13
N PRO A 163 -3.35 -0.83 -4.84
CA PRO A 163 -2.55 -1.37 -3.76
C PRO A 163 -2.67 -2.88 -3.58
N TRP A 164 -3.88 -3.41 -3.84
CA TRP A 164 -4.19 -4.82 -3.63
C TRP A 164 -4.09 -5.60 -4.92
N CYS A 165 -4.14 -6.94 -4.90
CA CYS A 165 -4.10 -7.76 -6.11
C CYS A 165 -4.90 -9.05 -5.96
N ASN A 166 -5.28 -9.69 -7.07
CA ASN A 166 -6.16 -10.88 -7.08
C ASN A 166 -5.67 -12.01 -7.99
N GLU A 167 -4.42 -11.97 -8.45
CA GLU A 167 -3.88 -12.96 -9.36
C GLU A 167 -2.77 -13.78 -8.68
N VAL A 168 -2.92 -15.11 -8.72
CA VAL A 168 -1.91 -16.07 -8.23
C VAL A 168 -0.86 -16.28 -9.31
N THR A 169 -0.08 -15.24 -9.60
CA THR A 169 0.97 -15.29 -10.62
C THR A 169 2.27 -14.69 -10.10
N LEU A 170 3.39 -15.32 -10.48
CA LEU A 170 4.73 -14.78 -10.28
C LEU A 170 5.12 -13.78 -11.38
N SER A 171 4.22 -13.48 -12.33
CA SER A 171 4.51 -12.52 -13.39
C SER A 171 4.77 -11.15 -12.81
N SER A 172 5.93 -10.59 -13.13
CA SER A 172 6.28 -9.23 -12.76
C SER A 172 5.29 -8.24 -13.38
N ARG A 173 4.81 -7.30 -12.57
CA ARG A 173 3.96 -6.18 -13.00
C ARG A 173 4.73 -4.88 -12.90
N CYS A 174 4.29 -3.87 -13.64
CA CYS A 174 4.81 -2.52 -13.48
C CYS A 174 4.02 -1.83 -12.38
N LEU A 175 4.73 -1.47 -11.31
CA LEU A 175 4.22 -0.57 -10.28
C LEU A 175 4.65 0.83 -10.69
N SER A 176 3.75 1.51 -11.41
CA SER A 176 4.00 2.83 -12.01
C SER A 176 4.28 3.91 -10.95
N ASP A 177 3.66 3.79 -9.79
CA ASP A 177 3.84 4.65 -8.63
C ASP A 177 5.23 4.50 -8.00
N GLU A 178 5.78 3.28 -8.04
CA GLU A 178 7.11 2.96 -7.51
C GLU A 178 8.21 3.00 -8.59
N ASN A 179 7.84 3.25 -9.86
CA ASN A 179 8.74 3.14 -11.02
C ASN A 179 9.57 1.85 -11.00
N ALA A 180 8.92 0.72 -10.69
CA ALA A 180 9.60 -0.53 -10.42
C ALA A 180 8.81 -1.76 -10.88
N LEU A 181 9.51 -2.89 -11.03
CA LEU A 181 8.88 -4.20 -11.21
C LEU A 181 8.39 -4.71 -9.85
N GLY A 182 7.12 -5.05 -9.76
CA GLY A 182 6.49 -5.68 -8.61
C GLY A 182 5.86 -7.03 -8.92
N PHE A 183 5.21 -7.60 -7.92
CA PHE A 183 4.47 -8.85 -7.99
C PHE A 183 3.35 -8.81 -6.95
N CYS A 184 2.31 -9.59 -7.22
CA CYS A 184 1.22 -9.81 -6.27
C CYS A 184 1.69 -10.77 -5.18
N ASP A 185 1.64 -10.37 -3.91
CA ASP A 185 2.09 -11.24 -2.81
C ASP A 185 1.04 -12.29 -2.37
N LEU A 186 -0.07 -12.40 -3.11
CA LEU A 186 -1.10 -13.42 -2.92
C LEU A 186 -0.52 -14.82 -2.99
N ASN A 187 -0.65 -15.58 -1.91
CA ASN A 187 -0.06 -16.91 -1.79
C ASN A 187 -0.98 -17.88 -1.03
N ASN A 188 -0.71 -19.16 -1.16
CA ASN A 188 -1.30 -20.17 -0.28
C ASN A 188 -0.51 -20.16 1.04
N LEU A 189 -1.15 -19.75 2.11
CA LEU A 189 -0.52 -19.63 3.43
C LEU A 189 -0.40 -20.98 4.17
N HIS A 190 -0.96 -22.05 3.58
CA HIS A 190 -0.98 -23.41 4.14
C HIS A 190 -1.72 -23.58 5.47
N PHE A 191 -2.53 -22.59 5.85
CA PHE A 191 -3.49 -22.67 6.94
C PHE A 191 -4.76 -21.89 6.57
N ASN A 192 -5.89 -22.25 7.17
CA ASN A 192 -7.14 -21.53 6.95
C ASN A 192 -7.11 -20.18 7.67
N LEU A 193 -7.33 -19.12 6.91
CA LEU A 193 -7.52 -17.78 7.44
C LEU A 193 -8.82 -17.67 8.24
N GLU A 194 -8.85 -16.77 9.21
CA GLU A 194 -10.10 -16.42 9.89
C GLU A 194 -11.13 -15.88 8.88
N PRO A 195 -12.45 -16.07 9.12
CA PRO A 195 -13.48 -15.65 8.17
C PRO A 195 -13.38 -14.20 7.71
N GLN A 196 -12.96 -13.28 8.58
CA GLN A 196 -12.79 -11.85 8.26
C GLN A 196 -11.63 -11.56 7.30
N PHE A 197 -10.65 -12.46 7.18
CA PHE A 197 -9.47 -12.32 6.32
C PHE A 197 -9.56 -13.15 5.04
N GLN A 198 -10.70 -13.79 4.77
CA GLN A 198 -10.93 -14.53 3.52
C GLN A 198 -11.53 -13.60 2.46
N TYR A 199 -10.74 -13.24 1.45
CA TYR A 199 -11.10 -12.19 0.49
C TYR A 199 -11.55 -12.70 -0.88
N PHE A 200 -11.42 -13.99 -1.18
CA PHE A 200 -11.64 -14.50 -2.52
C PHE A 200 -12.75 -15.54 -2.58
N SER A 201 -13.74 -15.27 -3.44
CA SER A 201 -14.81 -16.23 -3.76
C SER A 201 -14.43 -17.09 -4.96
N LYS A 202 -13.42 -16.66 -5.73
CA LYS A 202 -12.84 -17.35 -6.87
C LYS A 202 -11.45 -16.80 -7.13
N LEU A 203 -10.51 -17.68 -7.47
CA LEU A 203 -9.19 -17.34 -7.99
C LEU A 203 -8.90 -18.26 -9.18
N ASP A 204 -8.22 -17.75 -10.19
CA ASP A 204 -7.89 -18.55 -11.36
C ASP A 204 -6.90 -19.66 -10.98
N ASN A 205 -7.19 -20.88 -11.45
CA ASN A 205 -6.41 -22.09 -11.18
C ASN A 205 -6.31 -22.49 -9.69
N VAL A 206 -7.16 -21.95 -8.82
CA VAL A 206 -7.25 -22.35 -7.41
C VAL A 206 -8.61 -23.01 -7.13
N PRO A 207 -8.63 -24.26 -6.64
CA PRO A 207 -9.88 -24.92 -6.24
C PRO A 207 -10.60 -24.21 -5.08
N ASP A 208 -11.94 -24.20 -5.10
CA ASP A 208 -12.78 -23.53 -4.09
C ASP A 208 -12.48 -23.98 -2.65
N ASN A 209 -12.12 -25.25 -2.45
CA ASN A 209 -11.78 -25.81 -1.15
C ASN A 209 -10.41 -25.35 -0.59
N GLN A 210 -9.62 -24.62 -1.38
CA GLN A 210 -8.34 -24.05 -0.96
C GLN A 210 -8.40 -22.54 -0.76
N LEU A 211 -9.46 -21.86 -1.23
CA LEU A 211 -9.57 -20.40 -1.19
C LEU A 211 -9.43 -19.81 0.23
N SER A 212 -9.84 -20.54 1.27
CA SER A 212 -9.70 -20.11 2.66
C SER A 212 -8.25 -19.97 3.13
N SER A 213 -7.29 -20.55 2.41
CA SER A 213 -5.86 -20.46 2.72
C SER A 213 -5.13 -19.42 1.88
N TYR A 214 -5.81 -18.72 0.97
CA TYR A 214 -5.20 -17.73 0.09
C TYR A 214 -5.34 -16.31 0.65
N GLY A 215 -4.23 -15.60 0.76
CA GLY A 215 -4.13 -14.21 1.19
C GLY A 215 -2.73 -13.63 0.97
N GLY A 216 -2.55 -12.36 1.30
CA GLY A 216 -1.24 -11.74 1.42
C GLY A 216 -0.44 -12.33 2.58
N ARG A 217 0.89 -12.25 2.51
CA ARG A 217 1.77 -12.91 3.49
C ARG A 217 1.98 -12.11 4.77
N ASP A 218 1.76 -10.80 4.72
CA ASP A 218 1.96 -9.93 5.88
C ASP A 218 0.71 -9.87 6.76
N VAL A 219 0.83 -10.42 7.97
CA VAL A 219 -0.24 -10.38 8.97
C VAL A 219 -0.61 -8.96 9.36
N LEU A 220 0.35 -8.03 9.38
CA LEU A 220 0.10 -6.62 9.74
C LEU A 220 -0.64 -5.88 8.62
N ALA A 221 -0.62 -6.41 7.40
CA ALA A 221 -1.47 -5.88 6.32
C ALA A 221 -2.85 -6.56 6.30
N ASP A 222 -3.31 -7.14 7.42
CA ASP A 222 -4.55 -7.90 7.53
C ASP A 222 -4.65 -9.07 6.54
N TYR A 223 -3.53 -9.68 6.14
CA TYR A 223 -3.48 -10.65 5.04
C TYR A 223 -4.02 -10.10 3.70
N CYS A 224 -4.15 -8.79 3.55
CA CYS A 224 -4.51 -8.18 2.27
C CYS A 224 -3.37 -8.43 1.28
N PRO A 225 -3.66 -9.00 0.10
CA PRO A 225 -2.63 -9.25 -0.90
C PRO A 225 -2.23 -7.93 -1.55
N MET A 226 -1.01 -7.50 -1.26
CA MET A 226 -0.40 -6.25 -1.69
C MET A 226 0.42 -6.42 -2.96
N GLU A 227 0.31 -5.45 -3.87
CA GLU A 227 1.31 -5.25 -4.90
C GLU A 227 2.63 -4.84 -4.24
N THR A 228 3.65 -5.70 -4.40
CA THR A 228 4.94 -5.56 -3.73
C THR A 228 6.05 -5.48 -4.76
N VAL A 229 6.95 -4.50 -4.62
CA VAL A 229 8.09 -4.38 -5.53
C VAL A 229 9.02 -5.63 -5.39
N SER A 230 9.63 -6.09 -6.49
CA SER A 230 10.54 -7.25 -6.59
C SER A 230 11.98 -6.91 -6.15
N LEU A 231 12.57 -7.71 -5.26
CA LEU A 231 13.89 -7.44 -4.65
C LEU A 231 15.05 -7.46 -5.67
N PHE A 232 14.86 -8.15 -6.79
CA PHE A 232 15.90 -8.35 -7.80
C PHE A 232 15.95 -7.29 -8.90
N HIS A 233 14.94 -6.42 -9.02
CA HIS A 233 14.78 -5.52 -10.17
C HIS A 233 14.52 -4.06 -9.80
N ILE A 234 15.21 -3.55 -8.77
CA ILE A 234 15.30 -2.11 -8.54
C ILE A 234 16.26 -1.55 -9.58
N LEU A 235 15.75 -0.84 -10.57
CA LEU A 235 16.58 0.14 -11.27
C LEU A 235 16.94 1.20 -10.24
N ARG A 236 18.20 1.22 -9.78
CA ARG A 236 18.71 2.36 -9.03
C ARG A 236 18.55 3.58 -9.92
N GLN A 237 17.50 4.37 -9.71
CA GLN A 237 17.55 5.78 -10.06
C GLN A 237 17.97 6.51 -8.78
N PRO A 238 18.97 7.41 -8.82
CA PRO A 238 19.08 8.41 -7.79
C PRO A 238 17.75 9.16 -7.77
N VAL A 239 17.27 9.53 -6.58
CA VAL A 239 16.12 10.43 -6.42
C VAL A 239 16.43 11.69 -7.24
N SER A 240 15.95 11.76 -8.48
CA SER A 240 15.99 12.98 -9.25
C SER A 240 15.03 13.91 -8.56
N ARG A 241 15.62 14.90 -7.89
CA ARG A 241 15.03 16.18 -7.53
C ARG A 241 13.89 16.50 -8.50
N PHE A 242 12.65 16.40 -8.02
CA PHE A 242 11.54 17.07 -8.66
C PHE A 242 11.76 18.56 -8.40
N ASP A 243 12.42 19.23 -9.36
CA ASP A 243 12.30 20.67 -9.48
C ASP A 243 10.83 20.93 -9.87
N LEU A 244 10.04 21.34 -8.89
CA LEU A 244 8.74 21.96 -9.11
C LEU A 244 8.98 23.47 -9.18
N GLU A 245 8.84 24.05 -10.37
CA GLU A 245 8.56 25.48 -10.53
C GLU A 245 7.20 25.84 -9.92
#